data_AF-A0A5K6CLK9-F1
#
_entry.id   AF-A0A5K6CLK9-F1
#
_cell.length_a   1.000
_cell.length_b   1.000
_cell.length_c   1.000
_cell.angle_alpha   90.00
_cell.angle_beta   90.00
_cell.angle_gamma   90.00
#
_symmetry.space_group_name_H-M   'P 1'
#
loop_
_entity.id
_entity.type
_entity.pdbx_description
1 polymer ?
#
loop_
_entity_poly.entity_id
_entity_poly.type
_entity_poly.pdbx_seq_one_letter_code
_entity_poly.pdbx_strand_id
1 'polypeptide(L)'
;MKSFFINLQPLNKEDLIQKLSAKKNDKKFLYFKHWVLKNEIKPVDLYCYLYAKYGSPKGLLTLLRNKELGSANLIQWDWMLKGDLGTVHIQGHNFRTEVFIAHNLGSDCFEVEDFLEQIKADFKNYGKEISNIKKSLEKWTEFVNPFFIIKASVSQNFSKLKELQLDLEQDKVSNIFELDDDQKWTEIMNKYYFAIGLIHGLRSMLPVLAESFINCVIFILCKPEVKSSSRLYDSIIRQQIDIRIQSLHLNCNYFISPIDYNSEECKNFHTLMNERNDILHGNINVKKQSFGEVYFNKNMAIYDTYQDHWEKSIGILIKSVKLDTIFRDLKVVEDFIEYIYSKLEPQVSSDLKSLLDKAYLGFNPKTGRIGILFQDHFADFNVKT
;
A
#
# COMPACT_ATOMS: atom_id res chain seq x y z
N MET A 1 -46.90 6.73 -7.06
CA MET A 1 -45.62 6.16 -7.53
C MET A 1 -45.79 4.65 -7.57
N LYS A 2 -45.66 4.00 -8.73
CA LYS A 2 -45.79 2.53 -8.85
C LYS A 2 -44.65 1.87 -8.06
N SER A 3 -44.98 0.99 -7.11
CA SER A 3 -44.05 0.23 -6.26
C SER A 3 -43.27 -0.87 -6.99
N PHE A 4 -42.76 -0.57 -8.20
CA PHE A 4 -42.17 -1.54 -9.10
C PHE A 4 -40.94 -2.23 -8.51
N PHE A 5 -39.98 -1.46 -7.98
CA PHE A 5 -38.69 -1.99 -7.52
C PHE A 5 -38.77 -2.82 -6.24
N ILE A 6 -39.90 -2.72 -5.53
CA ILE A 6 -40.17 -3.52 -4.32
C ILE A 6 -41.04 -4.75 -4.59
N ASN A 7 -41.68 -4.85 -5.76
CA ASN A 7 -42.53 -5.99 -6.14
C ASN A 7 -41.83 -6.96 -7.10
N LEU A 8 -40.50 -6.94 -7.14
CA LEU A 8 -39.71 -7.83 -7.97
C LEU A 8 -39.67 -9.26 -7.39
N GLN A 9 -39.43 -10.24 -8.24
CA GLN A 9 -39.23 -11.64 -7.87
C GLN A 9 -37.89 -12.14 -8.45
N PRO A 10 -37.18 -13.04 -7.76
CA PRO A 10 -35.98 -13.66 -8.31
C PRO A 10 -36.26 -14.37 -9.65
N LEU A 11 -35.34 -14.23 -10.59
CA LEU A 11 -35.38 -15.01 -11.84
C LEU A 11 -34.95 -16.46 -11.54
N ASN A 12 -35.77 -17.45 -11.89
CA ASN A 12 -35.46 -18.86 -11.63
C ASN A 12 -34.55 -19.46 -12.71
N LYS A 13 -33.98 -20.64 -12.45
CA LYS A 13 -33.11 -21.35 -13.42
C LYS A 13 -33.82 -21.62 -14.75
N GLU A 14 -35.10 -21.98 -14.69
CA GLU A 14 -35.93 -22.24 -15.87
C GLU A 14 -36.12 -20.97 -16.70
N ASP A 15 -36.39 -19.82 -16.06
CA ASP A 15 -36.50 -18.52 -16.71
C ASP A 15 -35.18 -18.12 -17.42
N LEU A 16 -34.03 -18.42 -16.80
CA LEU A 16 -32.70 -18.19 -17.39
C LEU A 16 -32.46 -19.07 -18.61
N ILE A 17 -32.73 -20.38 -18.49
CA ILE A 17 -32.56 -21.34 -19.60
C ILE A 17 -33.48 -20.96 -20.77
N GLN A 18 -34.73 -20.63 -20.49
CA GLN A 18 -35.71 -20.23 -21.50
C GLN A 18 -35.22 -19.00 -22.28
N LYS A 19 -34.71 -17.98 -21.58
CA LYS A 19 -34.13 -16.77 -22.22
C LYS A 19 -32.87 -17.07 -23.03
N LEU A 20 -31.95 -17.90 -22.53
CA LEU A 20 -30.74 -18.29 -23.26
C LEU A 20 -31.06 -19.13 -24.52
N SER A 21 -32.15 -19.91 -24.47
CA SER A 21 -32.64 -20.75 -25.57
C SER A 21 -33.54 -20.03 -26.58
N ALA A 22 -34.00 -18.80 -26.30
CA ALA A 22 -34.88 -18.03 -27.19
C ALA A 22 -34.23 -17.75 -28.57
N LYS A 23 -35.00 -17.44 -29.62
CA LYS A 23 -34.42 -17.20 -30.97
C LYS A 23 -33.51 -15.95 -30.97
N LYS A 24 -32.53 -15.89 -31.88
CA LYS A 24 -31.42 -14.89 -31.93
C LYS A 24 -31.84 -13.42 -31.74
N ASN A 25 -33.05 -13.02 -32.13
CA ASN A 25 -33.58 -11.67 -31.94
C ASN A 25 -34.12 -11.41 -30.51
N ASP A 26 -34.57 -12.44 -29.80
CA ASP A 26 -35.01 -12.40 -28.39
C ASP A 26 -33.88 -12.70 -27.39
N LYS A 27 -32.71 -13.14 -27.87
CA LYS A 27 -31.53 -13.49 -27.05
C LYS A 27 -30.80 -12.29 -26.44
N LYS A 28 -31.11 -11.07 -26.87
CA LYS A 28 -30.36 -9.91 -26.40
C LYS A 28 -30.95 -9.46 -25.06
N PHE A 29 -30.12 -9.49 -24.02
CA PHE A 29 -30.33 -8.65 -22.84
C PHE A 29 -30.23 -7.17 -23.28
N LEU A 30 -31.26 -6.67 -23.96
CA LEU A 30 -31.37 -5.26 -24.35
C LEU A 30 -31.79 -4.50 -23.11
N TYR A 31 -30.80 -3.94 -22.43
CA TYR A 31 -31.00 -3.01 -21.34
C TYR A 31 -31.25 -1.62 -21.94
N PHE A 32 -32.34 -0.98 -21.51
CA PHE A 32 -32.75 0.32 -22.03
C PHE A 32 -32.28 1.46 -21.13
N LYS A 33 -32.32 1.25 -19.80
CA LYS A 33 -31.71 2.14 -18.82
C LYS A 33 -30.56 1.42 -18.10
N HIS A 34 -29.48 2.15 -17.90
CA HIS A 34 -28.32 1.75 -17.12
C HIS A 34 -28.06 2.85 -16.10
N TRP A 35 -28.08 2.50 -14.82
CA TRP A 35 -27.78 3.41 -13.73
C TRP A 35 -26.54 2.95 -12.98
N VAL A 36 -25.66 3.91 -12.70
CA VAL A 36 -24.44 3.71 -11.92
C VAL A 36 -24.62 4.33 -10.55
N LEU A 37 -24.56 3.50 -9.52
CA LEU A 37 -24.65 3.90 -8.12
C LEU A 37 -23.26 3.80 -7.48
N LYS A 38 -22.88 4.81 -6.71
CA LYS A 38 -21.70 4.79 -5.85
C LYS A 38 -22.13 4.73 -4.40
N ASN A 39 -22.49 5.88 -3.84
CA ASN A 39 -22.75 6.05 -2.41
C ASN A 39 -24.14 6.61 -2.10
N GLU A 40 -25.01 6.72 -3.09
CA GLU A 40 -26.40 7.14 -2.93
C GLU A 40 -27.15 6.18 -1.98
N ILE A 41 -26.76 4.91 -1.96
CA ILE A 41 -27.01 3.92 -0.90
C ILE A 41 -25.67 3.27 -0.53
N LYS A 42 -25.43 3.05 0.77
CA LYS A 42 -24.23 2.32 1.21
C LYS A 42 -24.21 0.92 0.56
N PRO A 43 -23.15 0.55 -0.20
CA PRO A 43 -23.15 -0.71 -0.96
C PRO A 43 -23.42 -1.96 -0.12
N VAL A 44 -22.85 -2.02 1.09
CA VAL A 44 -23.09 -3.13 2.03
C VAL A 44 -24.55 -3.21 2.49
N ASP A 45 -25.22 -2.07 2.66
CA ASP A 45 -26.62 -2.04 3.09
C ASP A 45 -27.54 -2.46 1.94
N LEU A 46 -27.23 -2.04 0.70
CA LEU A 46 -27.93 -2.52 -0.50
C LEU A 46 -27.77 -4.04 -0.68
N TYR A 47 -26.55 -4.56 -0.58
CA TYR A 47 -26.28 -6.00 -0.64
C TYR A 47 -27.07 -6.78 0.41
N CYS A 48 -27.04 -6.32 1.68
CA CYS A 48 -27.76 -6.98 2.76
C CYS A 48 -29.27 -6.92 2.59
N TYR A 49 -29.82 -5.81 2.06
CA TYR A 49 -31.24 -5.69 1.75
C TYR A 49 -31.66 -6.65 0.63
N LEU A 50 -30.92 -6.71 -0.47
CA LEU A 50 -31.21 -7.65 -1.56
C LEU A 50 -31.13 -9.09 -1.08
N TYR A 51 -30.17 -9.41 -0.21
CA TYR A 51 -30.06 -10.72 0.42
C TYR A 51 -31.26 -11.01 1.34
N ALA A 52 -31.66 -10.06 2.19
CA ALA A 52 -32.79 -10.22 3.10
C ALA A 52 -34.10 -10.50 2.36
N LYS A 53 -34.31 -9.80 1.25
CA LYS A 53 -35.55 -9.86 0.49
C LYS A 53 -35.61 -10.98 -0.54
N TYR A 54 -34.51 -11.20 -1.27
CA TYR A 54 -34.46 -12.11 -2.42
C TYR A 54 -33.58 -13.35 -2.20
N GLY A 55 -32.92 -13.44 -1.04
CA GLY A 55 -31.95 -14.48 -0.72
C GLY A 55 -30.58 -14.25 -1.37
N SER A 56 -29.72 -15.27 -1.29
CA SER A 56 -28.34 -15.21 -1.80
C SER A 56 -28.27 -14.75 -3.27
N PRO A 57 -27.20 -14.04 -3.69
CA PRO A 57 -27.02 -13.66 -5.09
C PRO A 57 -27.05 -14.89 -5.99
N LYS A 58 -27.88 -14.83 -7.04
CA LYS A 58 -28.17 -15.93 -7.98
C LYS A 58 -28.22 -15.45 -9.43
N GLY A 59 -27.73 -14.24 -9.71
CA GLY A 59 -27.61 -13.77 -11.07
C GLY A 59 -26.59 -14.59 -11.88
N LEU A 60 -26.66 -14.46 -13.19
CA LEU A 60 -25.85 -15.25 -14.11
C LEU A 60 -24.34 -15.06 -13.87
N LEU A 61 -23.93 -13.83 -13.51
CA LEU A 61 -22.51 -13.49 -13.38
C LEU A 61 -21.93 -14.00 -12.05
N THR A 62 -22.74 -14.08 -10.99
CA THR A 62 -22.38 -14.76 -9.73
C THR A 62 -22.27 -16.26 -9.93
N LEU A 63 -23.19 -16.86 -10.68
CA LEU A 63 -23.16 -18.31 -10.93
C LEU A 63 -21.93 -18.74 -11.75
N LEU A 64 -21.45 -17.87 -12.63
CA LEU A 64 -20.25 -18.09 -13.45
C LEU A 64 -18.96 -17.55 -12.82
N ARG A 65 -19.04 -17.01 -11.60
CA ARG A 65 -17.90 -16.39 -10.90
C ARG A 65 -16.78 -17.41 -10.67
N ASN A 66 -15.54 -17.05 -10.99
CA ASN A 66 -14.38 -17.88 -10.66
C ASN A 66 -14.04 -17.73 -9.17
N LYS A 67 -14.18 -18.83 -8.41
CA LYS A 67 -13.89 -18.85 -6.97
C LYS A 67 -12.42 -18.64 -6.65
N GLU A 68 -11.52 -19.10 -7.52
CA GLU A 68 -10.06 -18.98 -7.33
C GLU A 68 -9.59 -17.53 -7.45
N LEU A 69 -10.27 -16.71 -8.26
CA LEU A 69 -9.97 -15.28 -8.39
C LEU A 69 -10.37 -14.46 -7.16
N GLY A 70 -11.24 -14.97 -6.28
CA GLY A 70 -11.63 -14.25 -5.07
C GLY A 70 -12.16 -12.84 -5.36
N SER A 71 -11.51 -11.81 -4.84
CA SER A 71 -11.82 -10.39 -5.04
C SER A 71 -11.36 -9.82 -6.39
N ALA A 72 -10.55 -10.55 -7.16
CA ALA A 72 -10.10 -10.15 -8.50
C ALA A 72 -11.18 -10.35 -9.60
N ASN A 73 -12.34 -10.89 -9.25
CA ASN A 73 -13.49 -10.90 -10.15
C ASN A 73 -13.93 -9.45 -10.47
N LEU A 74 -14.27 -9.16 -11.72
CA LEU A 74 -14.79 -7.83 -12.11
C LEU A 74 -16.12 -7.53 -11.42
N ILE A 75 -16.98 -8.55 -11.35
CA ILE A 75 -18.29 -8.51 -10.72
C ILE A 75 -18.27 -9.41 -9.49
N GLN A 76 -18.54 -8.81 -8.34
CA GLN A 76 -18.45 -9.49 -7.05
C GLN A 76 -19.71 -10.29 -6.73
N TRP A 77 -20.87 -9.77 -7.15
CA TRP A 77 -22.19 -10.35 -6.96
C TRP A 77 -23.18 -9.73 -7.95
N ASP A 78 -24.26 -10.43 -8.24
CA ASP A 78 -25.38 -9.94 -9.04
C ASP A 78 -26.71 -10.62 -8.66
N TRP A 79 -27.79 -9.87 -8.86
CA TRP A 79 -29.17 -10.35 -8.83
C TRP A 79 -29.85 -10.04 -10.15
N MET A 80 -30.57 -11.03 -10.69
CA MET A 80 -31.49 -10.85 -11.80
C MET A 80 -32.90 -11.05 -11.28
N LEU A 81 -33.71 -10.01 -11.38
CA LEU A 81 -35.06 -9.93 -10.81
C LEU A 81 -36.07 -9.64 -11.92
N LYS A 82 -37.24 -10.28 -11.88
CA LYS A 82 -38.35 -10.04 -12.80
C LYS A 82 -39.47 -9.28 -12.09
N GLY A 83 -40.10 -8.36 -12.80
CA GLY A 83 -41.34 -7.71 -12.38
C GLY A 83 -42.26 -7.52 -13.59
N ASP A 84 -43.43 -6.96 -13.34
CA ASP A 84 -44.49 -6.83 -14.36
C ASP A 84 -44.08 -5.98 -15.57
N LEU A 85 -43.14 -5.04 -15.39
CA LEU A 85 -42.66 -4.12 -16.43
C LEU A 85 -41.32 -4.52 -17.05
N GLY A 86 -40.73 -5.64 -16.63
CA GLY A 86 -39.45 -6.09 -17.20
C GLY A 86 -38.52 -6.75 -16.19
N THR A 87 -37.26 -6.93 -16.60
CA THR A 87 -36.20 -7.52 -15.76
C THR A 87 -35.25 -6.44 -15.27
N VAL A 88 -34.92 -6.48 -13.99
CA VAL A 88 -33.91 -5.62 -13.35
C VAL A 88 -32.70 -6.48 -13.01
N HIS A 89 -31.52 -6.04 -13.41
CA HIS A 89 -30.26 -6.70 -13.11
C HIS A 89 -29.40 -5.75 -12.28
N ILE A 90 -29.04 -6.15 -11.06
CA ILE A 90 -28.24 -5.36 -10.14
C ILE A 90 -26.90 -6.06 -9.95
N GLN A 91 -25.79 -5.37 -10.21
CA GLN A 91 -24.43 -5.91 -10.16
C GLN A 91 -23.57 -5.10 -9.19
N GLY A 92 -22.83 -5.78 -8.31
CA GLY A 92 -21.81 -5.16 -7.48
C GLY A 92 -20.42 -5.28 -8.10
N HIS A 93 -19.76 -4.15 -8.32
CA HIS A 93 -18.38 -4.04 -8.79
C HIS A 93 -17.49 -3.47 -7.67
N ASN A 94 -16.18 -3.37 -7.93
CA ASN A 94 -15.22 -2.81 -6.97
C ASN A 94 -15.44 -1.32 -6.67
N PHE A 95 -15.94 -0.55 -7.65
CA PHE A 95 -16.05 0.91 -7.55
C PHE A 95 -17.48 1.45 -7.58
N ARG A 96 -18.47 0.59 -7.89
CA ARG A 96 -19.86 0.98 -8.12
C ARG A 96 -20.81 -0.22 -8.05
N THR A 97 -22.09 0.07 -7.93
CA THR A 97 -23.17 -0.86 -8.26
C THR A 97 -23.82 -0.42 -9.56
N GLU A 98 -24.07 -1.34 -10.48
CA GLU A 98 -24.78 -1.05 -11.73
C GLU A 98 -26.17 -1.67 -11.70
N VAL A 99 -27.17 -0.90 -12.14
CA VAL A 99 -28.57 -1.33 -12.27
C VAL A 99 -28.96 -1.24 -13.73
N PHE A 100 -29.27 -2.38 -14.33
CA PHE A 100 -29.73 -2.47 -15.71
C PHE A 100 -31.21 -2.84 -15.74
N ILE A 101 -31.99 -2.14 -16.56
CA ILE A 101 -33.42 -2.38 -16.71
C ILE A 101 -33.70 -2.78 -18.15
N ALA A 102 -34.20 -4.02 -18.32
CA ALA A 102 -34.62 -4.56 -19.60
C ALA A 102 -36.05 -4.10 -19.96
N HIS A 103 -36.28 -3.96 -21.28
CA HIS A 103 -37.44 -3.36 -21.97
C HIS A 103 -38.86 -3.59 -21.41
N ASN A 104 -39.74 -2.63 -21.76
CA ASN A 104 -41.19 -2.48 -21.51
C ASN A 104 -41.64 -1.58 -20.34
N LEU A 105 -40.87 -0.51 -20.06
CA LEU A 105 -41.36 0.66 -19.32
C LEU A 105 -42.24 1.52 -20.26
N GLY A 106 -43.43 1.06 -20.64
CA GLY A 106 -44.34 1.88 -21.46
C GLY A 106 -44.66 3.20 -20.74
N SER A 107 -44.40 4.37 -21.35
CA SER A 107 -44.65 5.75 -20.83
C SER A 107 -44.19 6.11 -19.41
N ASP A 108 -43.75 5.15 -18.60
CA ASP A 108 -43.33 5.32 -17.21
C ASP A 108 -41.82 5.63 -17.18
N CYS A 109 -41.51 6.92 -17.02
CA CYS A 109 -40.14 7.42 -16.86
C CYS A 109 -39.66 7.17 -15.41
N PHE A 110 -39.36 5.92 -15.03
CA PHE A 110 -38.65 5.70 -13.77
C PHE A 110 -37.24 6.26 -13.88
N GLU A 111 -36.83 7.06 -12.90
CA GLU A 111 -35.47 7.53 -12.76
C GLU A 111 -34.74 6.81 -11.62
N VAL A 112 -33.44 7.05 -11.51
CA VAL A 112 -32.61 6.41 -10.48
C VAL A 112 -33.10 6.79 -9.08
N GLU A 113 -33.66 8.00 -8.91
CA GLU A 113 -34.28 8.49 -7.69
C GLU A 113 -35.45 7.60 -7.26
N ASP A 114 -36.32 7.17 -8.19
CA ASP A 114 -37.44 6.27 -7.88
C ASP A 114 -36.94 4.93 -7.33
N PHE A 115 -35.86 4.40 -7.90
CA PHE A 115 -35.23 3.18 -7.39
C PHE A 115 -34.68 3.39 -5.99
N LEU A 116 -33.92 4.47 -5.77
CA LEU A 116 -33.30 4.77 -4.49
C LEU A 116 -34.36 5.00 -3.40
N GLU A 117 -35.41 5.77 -3.69
CA GLU A 117 -36.50 6.07 -2.75
C GLU A 117 -37.28 4.82 -2.38
N GLN A 118 -37.68 4.01 -3.36
CA GLN A 118 -38.44 2.77 -3.09
C GLN A 118 -37.63 1.77 -2.26
N ILE A 119 -36.36 1.57 -2.60
CA ILE A 119 -35.47 0.65 -1.88
C ILE A 119 -35.24 1.15 -0.44
N LYS A 120 -34.90 2.43 -0.26
CA LYS A 120 -34.70 3.01 1.08
C LYS A 120 -35.97 2.97 1.92
N ALA A 121 -37.13 3.24 1.33
CA ALA A 121 -38.41 3.18 2.03
C ALA A 121 -38.75 1.76 2.51
N ASP A 122 -38.29 0.73 1.79
CA ASP A 122 -38.53 -0.68 2.11
C ASP A 122 -37.54 -1.23 3.15
N PHE A 123 -36.42 -0.55 3.44
CA PHE A 123 -35.47 -0.98 4.47
C PHE A 123 -36.13 -1.19 5.84
N LYS A 124 -37.17 -0.41 6.17
CA LYS A 124 -37.91 -0.55 7.42
C LYS A 124 -38.58 -1.91 7.59
N ASN A 125 -38.93 -2.58 6.48
CA ASN A 125 -39.57 -3.88 6.48
C ASN A 125 -38.58 -5.04 6.68
N TYR A 126 -37.29 -4.81 6.45
CA TYR A 126 -36.22 -5.83 6.51
C TYR A 126 -35.07 -5.44 7.44
N GLY A 127 -35.25 -4.43 8.29
CA GLY A 127 -34.14 -3.85 9.08
C GLY A 127 -33.46 -4.86 10.01
N LYS A 128 -34.23 -5.80 10.57
CA LYS A 128 -33.71 -6.85 11.47
C LYS A 128 -32.87 -7.86 10.68
N GLU A 129 -33.36 -8.29 9.53
CA GLU A 129 -32.73 -9.23 8.61
C GLU A 129 -31.44 -8.63 8.04
N ILE A 130 -31.48 -7.37 7.58
CA ILE A 130 -30.31 -6.62 7.12
C ILE A 130 -29.22 -6.59 8.19
N SER A 131 -29.58 -6.28 9.44
CA SER A 131 -28.63 -6.24 10.56
C SER A 131 -28.02 -7.61 10.83
N ASN A 132 -28.83 -8.68 10.82
CA ASN A 132 -28.37 -10.04 11.05
C ASN A 132 -27.43 -10.53 9.94
N ILE A 133 -27.77 -10.27 8.68
CA ILE A 133 -26.91 -10.60 7.54
C ILE A 133 -25.60 -9.84 7.64
N LYS A 134 -25.64 -8.52 7.87
CA LYS A 134 -24.43 -7.69 8.03
C LYS A 134 -23.50 -8.19 9.14
N LYS A 135 -24.05 -8.68 10.26
CA LYS A 135 -23.27 -9.29 11.37
C LYS A 135 -22.64 -10.63 11.00
N SER A 136 -23.24 -11.36 10.08
CA SER A 136 -22.69 -12.63 9.57
C SER A 136 -21.54 -12.44 8.59
N LEU A 137 -21.42 -11.25 7.98
CA LEU A 137 -20.32 -10.94 7.06
C LEU A 137 -18.99 -10.83 7.81
N GLU A 138 -17.92 -11.32 7.19
CA GLU A 138 -16.57 -11.14 7.70
C GLU A 138 -16.10 -9.71 7.46
N LYS A 139 -15.84 -8.98 8.55
CA LYS A 139 -15.34 -7.61 8.48
C LYS A 139 -13.83 -7.59 8.41
N TRP A 140 -13.32 -6.91 7.39
CA TRP A 140 -11.90 -6.58 7.24
C TRP A 140 -11.71 -5.06 7.28
N THR A 141 -10.53 -4.63 7.70
CA THR A 141 -10.06 -3.25 7.66
C THR A 141 -8.82 -3.19 6.79
N GLU A 142 -8.92 -2.49 5.67
CA GLU A 142 -7.77 -2.20 4.81
C GLU A 142 -6.91 -1.11 5.42
N PHE A 143 -5.58 -1.27 5.33
CA PHE A 143 -4.62 -0.30 5.79
C PHE A 143 -3.37 -0.31 4.90
N VAL A 144 -2.65 0.80 4.92
CA VAL A 144 -1.40 0.96 4.18
C VAL A 144 -0.28 0.28 4.95
N ASN A 145 0.55 -0.51 4.26
CA ASN A 145 1.74 -1.12 4.81
C ASN A 145 2.88 -0.08 4.90
N PRO A 146 3.27 0.39 6.10
CA PRO A 146 4.28 1.44 6.23
C PRO A 146 5.67 0.99 5.75
N PHE A 147 6.01 -0.29 5.94
CA PHE A 147 7.29 -0.84 5.48
C PHE A 147 7.39 -0.78 3.95
N PHE A 148 6.33 -1.15 3.24
CA PHE A 148 6.30 -1.08 1.77
C PHE A 148 6.52 0.35 1.26
N ILE A 149 5.86 1.34 1.87
CA ILE A 149 5.99 2.75 1.46
C ILE A 149 7.44 3.21 1.58
N ILE A 150 8.09 2.95 2.71
CA ILE A 150 9.49 3.34 2.92
C ILE A 150 10.40 2.56 1.95
N LYS A 151 10.19 1.25 1.79
CA LYS A 151 10.97 0.40 0.87
C LYS A 151 10.87 0.89 -0.58
N ALA A 152 9.68 1.28 -1.02
CA ALA A 152 9.43 1.82 -2.35
C ALA A 152 10.13 3.17 -2.54
N SER A 153 10.05 4.09 -1.56
CA SER A 153 10.74 5.38 -1.61
C SER A 153 12.27 5.23 -1.61
N VAL A 154 12.82 4.33 -0.79
CA VAL A 154 14.26 4.01 -0.79
C VAL A 154 14.68 3.47 -2.15
N SER A 155 13.95 2.50 -2.69
CA SER A 155 14.22 1.92 -4.02
C SER A 155 14.20 2.97 -5.13
N GLN A 156 13.19 3.85 -5.14
CA GLN A 156 13.06 4.92 -6.12
C GLN A 156 14.23 5.92 -6.02
N ASN A 157 14.63 6.32 -4.82
CA ASN A 157 15.74 7.25 -4.63
C ASN A 157 17.09 6.64 -5.01
N PHE A 158 17.31 5.35 -4.75
CA PHE A 158 18.50 4.65 -5.25
C PHE A 158 18.49 4.53 -6.78
N SER A 159 17.34 4.24 -7.39
CA SER A 159 17.20 4.26 -8.85
C SER A 159 17.57 5.64 -9.40
N LYS A 160 17.06 6.70 -8.78
CA LYS A 160 17.34 8.06 -9.21
C LYS A 160 18.81 8.44 -9.03
N LEU A 161 19.44 8.03 -7.93
CA LEU A 161 20.87 8.23 -7.70
C LEU A 161 21.73 7.52 -8.77
N LYS A 162 21.35 6.31 -9.17
CA LYS A 162 22.02 5.56 -10.26
C LYS A 162 21.84 6.25 -11.61
N GLU A 163 20.65 6.78 -11.90
CA GLU A 163 20.36 7.54 -13.13
C GLU A 163 21.24 8.78 -13.29
N LEU A 164 21.70 9.37 -12.18
CA LEU A 164 22.60 10.53 -12.25
C LEU A 164 23.95 10.18 -12.87
N GLN A 165 24.39 8.91 -12.88
CA GLN A 165 25.69 8.52 -13.44
C GLN A 165 26.83 9.42 -12.93
N LEU A 166 26.96 9.51 -11.60
CA LEU A 166 28.01 10.29 -10.95
C LEU A 166 29.36 9.65 -11.26
N ASP A 167 30.29 10.42 -11.82
CA ASP A 167 31.66 9.98 -12.08
C ASP A 167 32.61 11.03 -11.50
N LEU A 168 33.11 10.76 -10.29
CA LEU A 168 33.97 11.69 -9.56
C LEU A 168 35.29 11.94 -10.29
N GLU A 169 35.82 10.97 -11.04
CA GLU A 169 37.11 11.12 -11.72
C GLU A 169 36.96 11.97 -12.98
N GLN A 170 35.86 11.80 -13.73
CA GLN A 170 35.59 12.59 -14.93
C GLN A 170 35.00 13.98 -14.62
N ASP A 171 34.14 14.09 -13.61
CA ASP A 171 33.44 15.34 -13.29
C ASP A 171 34.34 16.30 -12.47
N LYS A 172 35.46 15.83 -11.93
CA LYS A 172 36.36 16.63 -11.09
C LYS A 172 37.08 17.71 -11.91
N VAL A 173 36.93 18.95 -11.45
CA VAL A 173 37.62 20.11 -12.01
C VAL A 173 38.69 20.57 -11.03
N SER A 174 39.94 20.35 -11.40
CA SER A 174 41.09 20.73 -10.56
C SER A 174 41.27 22.25 -10.51
N ASN A 175 41.02 22.94 -11.63
CA ASN A 175 41.20 24.39 -11.73
C ASN A 175 40.04 25.05 -12.49
N ILE A 176 39.49 26.13 -11.93
CA ILE A 176 38.43 26.92 -12.58
C ILE A 176 38.89 27.53 -13.91
N PHE A 177 40.19 27.79 -14.07
CA PHE A 177 40.75 28.33 -15.32
C PHE A 177 40.81 27.30 -16.46
N GLU A 178 40.53 26.02 -16.18
CA GLU A 178 40.41 24.95 -17.18
C GLU A 178 38.96 24.78 -17.66
N LEU A 179 38.02 25.54 -17.10
CA LEU A 179 36.62 25.52 -17.54
C LEU A 179 36.46 26.45 -18.74
N ASP A 180 36.31 25.85 -19.92
CA ASP A 180 35.94 26.57 -21.14
C ASP A 180 34.45 26.97 -21.15
N ASP A 181 33.62 26.40 -20.26
CA ASP A 181 32.16 26.55 -20.25
C ASP A 181 31.56 26.57 -18.83
N ASP A 182 31.12 27.76 -18.40
CA ASP A 182 30.46 28.00 -17.11
C ASP A 182 29.11 27.26 -16.97
N GLN A 183 28.41 27.00 -18.09
CA GLN A 183 27.14 26.28 -18.06
C GLN A 183 27.37 24.81 -17.69
N LYS A 184 28.38 24.18 -18.29
CA LYS A 184 28.78 22.81 -17.97
C LYS A 184 29.13 22.65 -16.49
N TRP A 185 29.85 23.62 -15.91
CA TRP A 185 30.14 23.60 -14.47
C TRP A 185 28.88 23.69 -13.62
N THR A 186 27.94 24.56 -13.99
CA THR A 186 26.66 24.71 -13.29
C THR A 186 25.83 23.42 -13.34
N GLU A 187 25.82 22.73 -14.48
CA GLU A 187 25.13 21.44 -14.66
C GLU A 187 25.74 20.35 -13.76
N ILE A 188 27.07 20.25 -13.74
CA ILE A 188 27.79 19.34 -12.83
C ILE A 188 27.43 19.64 -11.38
N MET A 189 27.50 20.90 -10.97
CA MET A 189 27.18 21.29 -9.59
C MET A 189 25.74 20.94 -9.21
N ASN A 190 24.76 21.22 -10.08
CA ASN A 190 23.35 20.87 -9.86
C ASN A 190 23.14 19.35 -9.72
N LYS A 191 23.80 18.55 -10.56
CA LYS A 191 23.79 17.08 -10.50
C LYS A 191 24.27 16.58 -9.13
N TYR A 192 25.39 17.11 -8.62
CA TYR A 192 25.95 16.71 -7.32
C TYR A 192 25.16 17.24 -6.13
N TYR A 193 24.64 18.47 -6.18
CA TYR A 193 23.74 18.97 -5.13
C TYR A 193 22.47 18.13 -5.00
N PHE A 194 21.89 17.74 -6.14
CA PHE A 194 20.75 16.84 -6.15
C PHE A 194 21.10 15.46 -5.57
N ALA A 195 22.26 14.90 -5.93
CA ALA A 195 22.77 13.65 -5.34
C ALA A 195 22.96 13.76 -3.82
N ILE A 196 23.55 14.86 -3.34
CA ILE A 196 23.74 15.13 -1.90
C ILE A 196 22.40 15.09 -1.16
N GLY A 197 21.38 15.76 -1.70
CA GLY A 197 20.03 15.74 -1.13
C GLY A 197 19.43 14.32 -1.07
N LEU A 198 19.57 13.55 -2.17
CA LEU A 198 19.12 12.16 -2.23
C LEU A 198 19.83 11.28 -1.19
N ILE A 199 21.15 11.37 -1.08
CA ILE A 199 21.96 10.56 -0.15
C ILE A 199 21.60 10.90 1.29
N HIS A 200 21.49 12.19 1.62
CA HIS A 200 21.08 12.61 2.95
C HIS A 200 19.70 12.04 3.34
N GLY A 201 18.74 12.09 2.41
CA GLY A 201 17.43 11.46 2.58
C GLY A 201 17.52 9.94 2.75
N LEU A 202 18.29 9.26 1.90
CA LEU A 202 18.48 7.80 1.96
C LEU A 202 19.09 7.36 3.30
N ARG A 203 20.13 8.03 3.78
CA ARG A 203 20.76 7.72 5.07
C ARG A 203 19.83 7.91 6.26
N SER A 204 18.90 8.85 6.16
CA SER A 204 17.86 9.05 7.16
C SER A 204 16.78 7.95 7.09
N MET A 205 16.47 7.45 5.90
CA MET A 205 15.41 6.47 5.67
C MET A 205 15.83 5.01 5.86
N LEU A 206 17.08 4.64 5.55
CA LEU A 206 17.57 3.26 5.67
C LEU A 206 17.38 2.63 7.08
N PRO A 207 17.73 3.31 8.17
CA PRO A 207 17.44 2.78 9.51
C PRO A 207 15.94 2.73 9.81
N VAL A 208 15.16 3.69 9.31
CA VAL A 208 13.70 3.71 9.46
C VAL A 208 13.03 2.57 8.69
N LEU A 209 13.60 2.17 7.55
CA LEU A 209 13.18 1.00 6.77
C LEU A 209 13.29 -0.27 7.62
N ALA A 210 14.47 -0.51 8.21
CA ALA A 210 14.70 -1.65 9.10
C ALA A 210 13.79 -1.61 10.35
N GLU A 211 13.61 -0.44 10.95
CA GLU A 211 12.72 -0.29 12.10
C GLU A 211 11.25 -0.58 11.74
N SER A 212 10.78 -0.08 10.58
CA SER A 212 9.43 -0.36 10.09
C SER A 212 9.22 -1.83 9.79
N PHE A 213 10.25 -2.54 9.31
CA PHE A 213 10.25 -3.99 9.15
C PHE A 213 10.03 -4.69 10.49
N ILE A 214 10.82 -4.34 11.52
CA ILE A 214 10.65 -4.91 12.87
C ILE A 214 9.26 -4.62 13.44
N ASN A 215 8.73 -3.40 13.24
CA ASN A 215 7.37 -3.06 13.66
C ASN A 215 6.32 -3.95 12.98
N CYS A 216 6.47 -4.23 11.68
CA CYS A 216 5.59 -5.13 10.96
C CYS A 216 5.73 -6.59 11.45
N VAL A 217 6.96 -7.07 11.67
CA VAL A 217 7.22 -8.42 12.25
C VAL A 217 6.48 -8.56 13.57
N ILE A 218 6.63 -7.59 14.48
CA ILE A 218 5.91 -7.59 15.77
C ILE A 218 4.41 -7.57 15.52
N PHE A 219 3.90 -6.64 14.72
CA PHE A 219 2.47 -6.52 14.50
C PHE A 219 1.84 -7.81 13.94
N ILE A 220 2.52 -8.51 13.04
CA ILE A 220 2.01 -9.71 12.36
C ILE A 220 2.17 -10.95 13.23
N LEU A 221 3.36 -11.15 13.83
CA LEU A 221 3.73 -12.39 14.51
C LEU A 221 3.58 -12.35 16.04
N CYS A 222 3.23 -11.20 16.62
CA CYS A 222 3.07 -11.07 18.07
C CYS A 222 2.08 -12.10 18.63
N LYS A 223 2.46 -12.71 19.75
CA LYS A 223 1.67 -13.70 20.46
C LYS A 223 0.27 -13.16 20.81
N PRO A 224 -0.82 -13.94 20.61
CA PRO A 224 -2.18 -13.47 20.88
C PRO A 224 -2.40 -12.91 22.30
N GLU A 225 -1.78 -13.52 23.31
CA GLU A 225 -1.83 -13.09 24.71
C GLU A 225 -1.19 -11.72 24.95
N VAL A 226 -0.19 -11.35 24.15
CA VAL A 226 0.45 -10.03 24.19
C VAL A 226 -0.38 -9.04 23.39
N LYS A 227 -0.79 -9.40 22.17
CA LYS A 227 -1.51 -8.53 21.22
C LYS A 227 -2.91 -8.13 21.72
N SER A 228 -3.56 -8.98 22.51
CA SER A 228 -4.86 -8.69 23.12
C SER A 228 -4.81 -7.70 24.29
N SER A 229 -3.62 -7.47 24.87
CA SER A 229 -3.40 -6.53 25.96
C SER A 229 -2.72 -5.27 25.44
N SER A 230 -3.46 -4.16 25.36
CA SER A 230 -2.92 -2.87 24.90
C SER A 230 -1.70 -2.44 25.71
N ARG A 231 -1.72 -2.63 27.04
CA ARG A 231 -0.60 -2.29 27.92
C ARG A 231 0.67 -3.10 27.61
N LEU A 232 0.54 -4.41 27.39
CA LEU A 232 1.70 -5.27 27.07
C LEU A 232 2.23 -4.95 25.68
N TYR A 233 1.35 -4.86 24.69
CA TYR A 233 1.71 -4.52 23.32
C TYR A 233 2.40 -3.15 23.25
N ASP A 234 1.84 -2.12 23.87
CA ASP A 234 2.42 -0.77 23.90
C ASP A 234 3.79 -0.75 24.60
N SER A 235 3.98 -1.57 25.65
CA SER A 235 5.27 -1.67 26.33
C SER A 235 6.38 -2.20 25.43
N ILE A 236 6.06 -3.12 24.52
CA ILE A 236 7.02 -3.68 23.55
C ILE A 236 7.31 -2.67 22.46
N ILE A 237 6.28 -2.06 21.87
CA ILE A 237 6.46 -1.13 20.73
C ILE A 237 7.28 0.12 21.13
N ARG A 238 7.20 0.56 22.39
CA ARG A 238 7.92 1.74 22.90
C ARG A 238 9.37 1.47 23.33
N GLN A 239 9.81 0.22 23.33
CA GLN A 239 11.19 -0.12 23.68
C GLN A 239 12.18 0.39 22.63
N GLN A 240 13.43 0.55 23.05
CA GLN A 240 14.54 0.81 22.13
C GLN A 240 14.65 -0.34 21.11
N ILE A 241 15.10 -0.02 19.90
CA ILE A 241 15.09 -0.94 18.75
C ILE A 241 15.90 -2.22 19.02
N ASP A 242 17.04 -2.09 19.70
CA ASP A 242 17.91 -3.18 20.10
C ASP A 242 17.21 -4.17 21.06
N ILE A 243 16.45 -3.65 22.02
CA ILE A 243 15.65 -4.46 22.96
C ILE A 243 14.50 -5.15 22.22
N ARG A 244 13.83 -4.43 21.31
CA ARG A 244 12.75 -5.01 20.50
C ARG A 244 13.25 -6.18 19.67
N ILE A 245 14.40 -6.01 19.00
CA ILE A 245 15.03 -7.06 18.17
C ILE A 245 15.38 -8.28 19.03
N GLN A 246 16.09 -8.09 20.15
CA GLN A 246 16.50 -9.18 21.03
C GLN A 246 15.30 -9.97 21.59
N SER A 247 14.18 -9.28 21.86
CA SER A 247 12.99 -9.87 22.47
C SER A 247 11.98 -10.44 21.46
N LEU A 248 12.24 -10.41 20.15
CA LEU A 248 11.30 -10.91 19.13
C LEU A 248 10.90 -12.36 19.38
N HIS A 249 11.86 -13.25 19.63
CA HIS A 249 11.61 -14.67 19.90
C HIS A 249 10.78 -14.92 21.18
N LEU A 250 10.76 -13.97 22.12
CA LEU A 250 9.95 -14.05 23.33
C LEU A 250 8.52 -13.60 23.08
N ASN A 251 8.35 -12.54 22.28
CA ASN A 251 7.08 -11.84 22.10
C ASN A 251 6.32 -12.24 20.83
N CYS A 252 6.98 -12.90 19.88
CA CYS A 252 6.44 -13.32 18.59
C CYS A 252 6.48 -14.85 18.44
N ASN A 253 5.56 -15.38 17.64
CA ASN A 253 5.54 -16.79 17.27
C ASN A 253 6.50 -17.09 16.10
N TYR A 254 6.78 -18.37 15.89
CA TYR A 254 7.47 -18.92 14.72
C TYR A 254 8.96 -18.56 14.57
N PHE A 255 9.59 -18.04 15.62
CA PHE A 255 11.05 -17.95 15.68
C PHE A 255 11.64 -19.31 16.04
N ILE A 256 12.50 -19.85 15.16
CA ILE A 256 13.17 -21.15 15.38
C ILE A 256 14.37 -21.02 16.33
N SER A 257 14.90 -19.81 16.50
CA SER A 257 15.98 -19.51 17.44
C SER A 257 15.96 -18.04 17.86
N PRO A 258 16.54 -17.71 19.02
CA PRO A 258 16.76 -16.31 19.41
C PRO A 258 17.63 -15.57 18.40
N ILE A 259 17.46 -14.26 18.35
CA ILE A 259 18.31 -13.37 17.56
C ILE A 259 19.57 -13.09 18.37
N ASP A 260 20.73 -13.42 17.80
CA ASP A 260 22.02 -13.04 18.39
C ASP A 260 22.36 -11.61 17.97
N TYR A 261 22.19 -10.66 18.89
CA TYR A 261 22.48 -9.25 18.62
C TYR A 261 23.98 -8.97 18.50
N ASN A 262 24.85 -9.93 18.81
CA ASN A 262 26.28 -9.83 18.57
C ASN A 262 26.70 -10.33 17.17
N SER A 263 25.75 -10.77 16.34
CA SER A 263 26.03 -11.13 14.96
C SER A 263 26.55 -9.91 14.18
N GLU A 264 27.25 -10.17 13.08
CA GLU A 264 27.81 -9.11 12.23
C GLU A 264 26.70 -8.23 11.65
N GLU A 265 25.58 -8.81 11.24
CA GLU A 265 24.43 -8.12 10.67
C GLU A 265 23.79 -7.16 11.68
N CYS A 266 23.63 -7.61 12.94
CA CYS A 266 23.09 -6.76 14.01
C CYS A 266 24.04 -5.63 14.41
N LYS A 267 25.36 -5.90 14.50
CA LYS A 267 26.38 -4.89 14.82
C LYS A 267 26.48 -3.81 13.74
N ASN A 268 26.47 -4.23 12.47
CA ASN A 268 26.50 -3.31 11.33
C ASN A 268 25.23 -2.44 11.31
N PHE A 269 24.06 -3.06 11.50
CA PHE A 269 22.80 -2.33 11.61
C PHE A 269 22.78 -1.36 12.80
N HIS A 270 23.27 -1.76 13.97
CA HIS A 270 23.35 -0.90 15.16
C HIS A 270 24.23 0.32 14.91
N THR A 271 25.34 0.14 14.20
CA THR A 271 26.22 1.24 13.78
C THR A 271 25.47 2.23 12.90
N LEU A 272 24.74 1.74 11.89
CA LEU A 272 23.91 2.57 11.01
C LEU A 272 22.81 3.35 11.77
N MET A 273 22.17 2.72 12.75
CA MET A 273 21.19 3.39 13.63
C MET A 273 21.82 4.54 14.44
N ASN A 274 23.03 4.35 14.96
CA ASN A 274 23.72 5.39 15.73
C ASN A 274 24.11 6.57 14.85
N GLU A 275 24.59 6.33 13.63
CA GLU A 275 24.92 7.40 12.68
C GLU A 275 23.69 8.24 12.29
N ARG A 276 22.52 7.63 12.15
CA ARG A 276 21.26 8.34 11.89
C ARG A 276 20.94 9.37 12.96
N ASN A 277 21.17 9.06 14.24
CA ASN A 277 20.87 10.02 15.31
C ASN A 277 21.74 11.29 15.18
N ASP A 278 23.00 11.14 14.78
CA ASP A 278 23.86 12.30 14.51
C ASP A 278 23.34 13.13 13.32
N ILE A 279 22.84 12.48 12.26
CA ILE A 279 22.29 13.13 11.06
C ILE A 279 20.97 13.85 11.36
N LEU A 280 20.00 13.18 11.99
CA LEU A 280 18.65 13.71 12.18
C LEU A 280 18.58 14.86 13.18
N HIS A 281 19.43 14.82 14.20
CA HIS A 281 19.47 15.88 15.20
C HIS A 281 20.37 17.05 14.78
N GLY A 282 21.07 16.94 13.65
CA GLY A 282 21.98 17.98 13.17
C GLY A 282 23.06 18.31 14.21
N ASN A 283 23.54 17.29 14.94
CA ASN A 283 24.47 17.49 16.03
C ASN A 283 25.74 18.18 15.50
N ILE A 284 26.09 19.34 16.06
CA ILE A 284 27.31 20.07 15.68
C ILE A 284 28.48 19.47 16.46
N ASN A 285 29.41 18.85 15.73
CA ASN A 285 30.66 18.36 16.27
C ASN A 285 31.81 18.85 15.39
N VAL A 286 32.38 20.01 15.77
CA VAL A 286 33.44 20.68 15.01
C VAL A 286 34.62 19.75 14.74
N LYS A 287 35.00 18.86 15.67
CA LYS A 287 36.11 17.91 15.46
C LYS A 287 35.79 16.84 14.42
N LYS A 288 34.54 16.36 14.35
CA LYS A 288 34.11 15.38 13.36
C LYS A 288 33.78 16.02 11.99
N GLN A 289 33.40 17.30 11.99
CA GLN A 289 32.89 18.02 10.81
C GLN A 289 33.91 18.99 10.20
N SER A 290 35.05 19.25 10.86
CA SER A 290 36.12 20.09 10.33
C SER A 290 36.72 19.50 9.06
N PHE A 291 36.94 20.33 8.05
CA PHE A 291 37.49 19.91 6.74
C PHE A 291 38.73 20.71 6.32
N GLY A 292 39.16 21.70 7.10
CA GLY A 292 40.33 22.52 6.80
C GLY A 292 40.61 23.55 7.88
N GLU A 293 41.81 24.12 7.82
CA GLU A 293 42.29 25.17 8.74
C GLU A 293 42.64 26.44 7.96
N VAL A 294 42.25 27.58 8.51
CA VAL A 294 42.53 28.89 7.94
C VAL A 294 42.93 29.85 9.07
N TYR A 295 44.10 30.44 8.91
CA TYR A 295 44.59 31.51 9.77
C TYR A 295 44.16 32.86 9.18
N PHE A 296 44.04 33.87 10.03
CA PHE A 296 43.74 35.24 9.59
C PHE A 296 44.78 36.21 10.13
N ASN A 297 45.37 36.99 9.23
CA ASN A 297 46.07 38.23 9.60
C ASN A 297 45.15 39.41 9.27
N LYS A 298 44.43 39.91 10.27
CA LYS A 298 43.33 40.88 10.11
C LYS A 298 42.27 40.33 9.16
N ASN A 299 42.19 40.88 7.94
CA ASN A 299 41.25 40.49 6.89
C ASN A 299 41.89 39.61 5.80
N MET A 300 43.15 39.21 5.95
CA MET A 300 43.84 38.34 5.01
C MET A 300 43.73 36.88 5.48
N ALA A 301 43.07 36.05 4.69
CA ALA A 301 43.01 34.61 4.91
C ALA A 301 44.33 33.94 4.49
N ILE A 302 44.89 33.13 5.38
CA ILE A 302 46.13 32.37 5.19
C ILE A 302 45.75 30.90 5.40
N TYR A 303 45.58 30.17 4.31
CA TYR A 303 45.19 28.76 4.37
C TYR A 303 46.36 27.90 4.80
N ASP A 304 46.13 26.95 5.72
CA ASP A 304 47.14 25.97 6.12
C ASP A 304 47.53 25.07 4.93
N THR A 305 46.51 24.63 4.19
CA THR A 305 46.66 23.87 2.94
C THR A 305 45.71 24.41 1.86
N TYR A 306 46.20 24.48 0.62
CA TYR A 306 45.36 24.83 -0.53
C TYR A 306 44.65 23.58 -1.05
N GLN A 307 43.34 23.66 -1.16
CA GLN A 307 42.49 22.68 -1.82
C GLN A 307 42.19 23.13 -3.25
N ASP A 308 41.94 22.17 -4.13
CA ASP A 308 41.52 22.44 -5.51
C ASP A 308 40.10 23.03 -5.58
N HIS A 309 39.71 23.50 -6.77
CA HIS A 309 38.41 24.16 -6.95
C HIS A 309 37.25 23.23 -6.61
N TRP A 310 37.34 21.97 -7.02
CA TRP A 310 36.37 20.92 -6.74
C TRP A 310 36.14 20.67 -5.24
N GLU A 311 37.21 20.49 -4.48
CA GLU A 311 37.15 20.22 -3.04
C GLU A 311 36.44 21.36 -2.32
N LYS A 312 36.79 22.62 -2.64
CA LYS A 312 36.16 23.81 -2.05
C LYS A 312 34.73 24.04 -2.48
N SER A 313 34.31 23.57 -3.66
CA SER A 313 32.95 23.78 -4.17
C SER A 313 31.98 22.71 -3.69
N ILE A 314 32.31 21.43 -3.88
CA ILE A 314 31.36 20.31 -3.70
C ILE A 314 32.00 19.08 -3.08
N GLY A 315 33.32 18.88 -3.23
CA GLY A 315 34.01 17.68 -2.77
C GLY A 315 33.86 17.44 -1.27
N ILE A 316 33.94 18.51 -0.46
CA ILE A 316 33.71 18.44 1.00
C ILE A 316 32.27 17.98 1.30
N LEU A 317 31.27 18.48 0.56
CA LEU A 317 29.87 18.12 0.77
C LEU A 317 29.59 16.66 0.37
N ILE A 318 30.22 16.18 -0.71
CA ILE A 318 30.11 14.78 -1.14
C ILE A 318 30.68 13.84 -0.07
N LYS A 319 31.85 14.18 0.49
CA LYS A 319 32.49 13.42 1.57
C LYS A 319 31.65 13.43 2.84
N SER A 320 31.05 14.58 3.18
CA SER A 320 30.24 14.70 4.41
C SER A 320 29.00 13.80 4.39
N VAL A 321 28.40 13.58 3.21
CA VAL A 321 27.28 12.64 3.06
C VAL A 321 27.73 11.18 2.86
N LYS A 322 29.04 10.92 2.77
CA LYS A 322 29.67 9.60 2.50
C LYS A 322 29.09 8.87 1.28
N LEU A 323 29.05 9.56 0.13
CA LEU A 323 28.56 9.01 -1.15
C LEU A 323 29.10 7.61 -1.46
N ASP A 324 30.37 7.34 -1.16
CA ASP A 324 31.06 6.07 -1.41
C ASP A 324 30.53 4.89 -0.59
N THR A 325 29.84 5.15 0.52
CA THR A 325 29.33 4.12 1.43
C THR A 325 27.84 3.85 1.31
N ILE A 326 27.07 4.69 0.61
CA ILE A 326 25.59 4.63 0.65
C ILE A 326 25.00 3.29 0.16
N PHE A 327 25.63 2.65 -0.83
CA PHE A 327 25.19 1.34 -1.31
C PHE A 327 25.53 0.22 -0.32
N ARG A 328 26.60 0.37 0.46
CA ARG A 328 26.95 -0.52 1.56
C ARG A 328 25.97 -0.37 2.71
N ASP A 329 25.56 0.86 3.03
CA ASP A 329 24.53 1.15 4.02
C ASP A 329 23.19 0.47 3.66
N LEU A 330 22.80 0.48 2.37
CA LEU A 330 21.65 -0.29 1.89
C LEU A 330 21.84 -1.79 2.13
N LYS A 331 23.00 -2.34 1.76
CA LYS A 331 23.32 -3.75 1.92
C LYS A 331 23.28 -4.20 3.38
N VAL A 332 23.75 -3.37 4.31
CA VAL A 332 23.64 -3.63 5.76
C VAL A 332 22.19 -3.80 6.20
N VAL A 333 21.26 -2.99 5.68
CA VAL A 333 19.83 -3.11 5.99
C VAL A 333 19.23 -4.38 5.37
N GLU A 334 19.57 -4.70 4.13
CA GLU A 334 19.11 -5.92 3.45
C GLU A 334 19.60 -7.18 4.18
N ASP A 335 20.88 -7.23 4.54
CA ASP A 335 21.48 -8.35 5.24
C ASP A 335 20.90 -8.52 6.65
N PHE A 336 20.63 -7.41 7.35
CA PHE A 336 19.91 -7.45 8.63
C PHE A 336 18.50 -8.03 8.47
N ILE A 337 17.73 -7.59 7.47
CA ILE A 337 16.38 -8.10 7.21
C ILE A 337 16.42 -9.60 6.89
N GLU A 338 17.34 -10.04 6.01
CA GLU A 338 17.53 -11.45 5.67
C GLU A 338 17.98 -12.28 6.87
N TYR A 339 18.82 -11.73 7.74
CA TYR A 339 19.20 -12.38 8.99
C TYR A 339 17.98 -12.64 9.87
N ILE A 340 17.07 -11.66 10.05
CA ILE A 340 15.83 -11.87 10.81
C ILE A 340 14.95 -12.93 10.14
N TYR A 341 14.80 -12.90 8.81
CA TYR A 341 14.07 -13.94 8.07
C TYR A 341 14.65 -15.34 8.27
N SER A 342 15.96 -15.47 8.42
CA SER A 342 16.62 -16.76 8.68
C SER A 342 16.30 -17.35 10.07
N LYS A 343 15.82 -16.51 11.00
CA LYS A 343 15.43 -16.93 12.36
C LYS A 343 13.96 -17.32 12.47
N LEU A 344 13.20 -17.22 11.38
CA LEU A 344 11.81 -17.65 11.29
C LEU A 344 11.70 -19.05 10.70
N GLU A 345 10.58 -19.73 10.98
CA GLU A 345 10.22 -20.95 10.26
C GLU A 345 10.15 -20.69 8.74
N PRO A 346 10.63 -21.61 7.88
CA PRO A 346 10.78 -21.34 6.44
C PRO A 346 9.49 -20.89 5.75
N GLN A 347 8.36 -21.51 6.08
CA GLN A 347 7.06 -21.15 5.50
C GLN A 347 6.64 -19.75 5.95
N VAL A 348 6.76 -19.45 7.25
CA VAL A 348 6.39 -18.15 7.82
C VAL A 348 7.28 -17.03 7.27
N SER A 349 8.56 -17.31 7.07
CA SER A 349 9.51 -16.40 6.42
C SER A 349 9.07 -16.07 4.99
N SER A 350 8.69 -17.08 4.20
CA SER A 350 8.19 -16.90 2.84
C SER A 350 6.87 -16.11 2.79
N ASP A 351 5.91 -16.46 3.65
CA ASP A 351 4.61 -15.79 3.74
C ASP A 351 4.78 -14.32 4.16
N LEU A 352 5.65 -14.05 5.13
CA LEU A 352 5.95 -12.70 5.60
C LEU A 352 6.59 -11.86 4.50
N LYS A 353 7.54 -12.40 3.73
CA LYS A 353 8.11 -11.72 2.55
C LYS A 353 7.01 -11.33 1.57
N SER A 354 6.15 -12.27 1.20
CA SER A 354 5.04 -12.02 0.26
C SER A 354 4.08 -10.94 0.76
N LEU A 355 3.78 -10.96 2.06
CA LEU A 355 2.91 -9.98 2.69
C LEU A 355 3.52 -8.58 2.73
N LEU A 356 4.79 -8.46 3.12
CA LEU A 356 5.48 -7.18 3.28
C LEU A 356 5.81 -6.50 1.94
N ASP A 357 5.78 -7.25 0.84
CA ASP A 357 5.88 -6.73 -0.52
C ASP A 357 4.58 -6.13 -1.06
N LYS A 358 3.48 -6.13 -0.28
CA LYS A 358 2.21 -5.49 -0.66
C LYS A 358 2.05 -4.11 -0.05
N ALA A 359 1.53 -3.18 -0.86
CA ALA A 359 1.24 -1.81 -0.45
C ALA A 359 0.06 -1.73 0.53
N TYR A 360 -0.95 -2.58 0.33
CA TYR A 360 -2.18 -2.61 1.12
C TYR A 360 -2.38 -3.98 1.74
N LEU A 361 -2.77 -3.97 3.01
CA LEU A 361 -3.05 -5.17 3.78
C LEU A 361 -4.43 -5.07 4.41
N GLY A 362 -5.04 -6.23 4.66
CA GLY A 362 -6.28 -6.37 5.41
C GLY A 362 -6.01 -6.85 6.82
N PHE A 363 -6.73 -6.28 7.79
CA PHE A 363 -6.79 -6.75 9.17
C PHE A 363 -8.21 -7.17 9.53
N ASN A 364 -8.36 -8.40 10.03
CA ASN A 364 -9.61 -8.86 10.60
C ASN A 364 -9.57 -8.64 12.14
N PRO A 365 -10.31 -7.67 12.69
CA PRO A 365 -10.25 -7.35 14.11
C PRO A 365 -10.83 -8.44 15.02
N LYS A 366 -11.69 -9.31 14.50
CA LYS A 366 -12.31 -10.39 15.27
C LYS A 366 -11.35 -11.57 15.48
N THR A 367 -10.54 -11.87 14.48
CA THR A 367 -9.62 -13.03 14.49
C THR A 367 -8.16 -12.64 14.68
N GLY A 368 -7.83 -11.36 14.54
CA GLY A 368 -6.45 -10.86 14.56
C GLY A 368 -5.66 -11.14 13.29
N ARG A 369 -6.28 -11.77 12.28
CA ARG A 369 -5.63 -12.19 11.04
C ARG A 369 -5.25 -11.00 10.17
N ILE A 370 -4.10 -11.14 9.50
CA ILE A 370 -3.64 -10.24 8.45
C ILE A 370 -3.69 -10.99 7.12
N GLY A 371 -4.03 -10.31 6.03
CA GLY A 371 -4.07 -10.92 4.70
C GLY A 371 -4.03 -9.90 3.57
N ILE A 372 -3.86 -10.40 2.35
CA ILE A 372 -3.93 -9.62 1.12
C ILE A 372 -5.37 -9.74 0.60
N LEU A 373 -6.11 -8.62 0.56
CA LEU A 373 -7.53 -8.65 0.19
C LEU A 373 -7.77 -8.43 -1.28
N PHE A 374 -6.92 -7.66 -1.95
CA PHE A 374 -7.05 -7.27 -3.34
C PHE A 374 -5.71 -7.41 -4.05
N GLN A 375 -5.75 -7.51 -5.38
CA GLN A 375 -4.55 -7.44 -6.20
C GLN A 375 -4.00 -6.01 -6.25
N ASP A 376 -2.72 -5.86 -6.59
CA ASP A 376 -2.08 -4.54 -6.70
C ASP A 376 -2.62 -3.70 -7.88
N HIS A 377 -3.34 -4.34 -8.80
CA HIS A 377 -4.02 -3.71 -9.91
C HIS A 377 -5.51 -4.05 -9.88
N PHE A 378 -6.35 -3.07 -10.23
CA PHE A 378 -7.78 -3.26 -10.40
C PHE A 378 -8.11 -3.21 -11.88
N ALA A 379 -8.75 -4.26 -12.38
CA ALA A 379 -9.40 -4.24 -13.68
C ALA A 379 -10.83 -3.72 -13.52
N ASP A 380 -11.28 -2.92 -14.48
CA ASP A 380 -12.64 -2.42 -14.55
C ASP A 380 -13.06 -2.29 -16.01
N PHE A 381 -14.36 -2.31 -16.27
CA PHE A 381 -14.93 -2.11 -17.60
C PHE A 381 -16.11 -1.15 -17.51
N ASN A 382 -16.46 -0.48 -18.61
CA ASN A 382 -17.63 0.36 -18.68
C ASN A 382 -18.44 0.00 -19.93
N VAL A 383 -19.74 -0.22 -19.75
CA VAL A 383 -20.67 -0.42 -20.86
C VAL A 383 -21.10 0.96 -21.34
N LYS A 384 -20.53 1.40 -22.47
CA LYS A 384 -21.02 2.60 -23.16
C LYS A 384 -22.38 2.28 -23.78
N THR A 385 -23.42 2.90 -23.24
CA THR A 385 -24.78 2.91 -23.79
C THR A 385 -24.95 3.98 -24.84
#